data_AF-A0A957SA20-F1
#
_entry.id   AF-A0A957SA20-F1
#
_cell.length_a   1.000
_cell.length_b   1.000
_cell.length_c   1.000
_cell.angle_alpha   90.00
_cell.angle_beta   90.00
_cell.angle_gamma   90.00
#
_symmetry.space_group_name_H-M   'P 1'
#
loop_
_entity.id
_entity.type
_entity.pdbx_description
1 polymer ?
#
loop_
_entity_poly.entity_id
_entity_poly.type
_entity_poly.pdbx_seq_one_letter_code
_entity_poly.pdbx_strand_id
1 'polypeptide(L)'
;MADGIGHGAKERVASKLAVESVYKELINADIIDEDEILYYLEAAFQQANAELRRNAAEDPSLSHMAASMLAGAIAQNRLYLAYVGDCCAYLVRNGVA
;
A
#
# COMPACT_ATOMS: atom_id res chain seq x y z
N MET A 1 -0.54 2.24 5.39
CA MET A 1 0.71 2.95 5.74
C MET A 1 1.65 2.82 4.55
N ALA A 2 2.35 3.89 4.19
CA ALA A 2 3.43 3.81 3.21
C ALA A 2 4.60 4.69 3.67
N ASP A 3 5.80 4.23 3.38
CA ASP A 3 7.04 4.98 3.60
C ASP A 3 7.68 5.27 2.24
N GLY A 4 7.95 6.54 1.99
CA GLY A 4 8.48 6.99 0.70
C GLY A 4 9.97 6.76 0.63
N ILE A 5 10.48 6.46 -0.56
CA ILE A 5 11.90 6.26 -0.81
C ILE A 5 12.33 7.25 -1.88
N GLY A 6 13.31 8.08 -1.53
CA GLY A 6 13.85 9.11 -2.41
C GLY A 6 14.37 10.29 -1.61
N HIS A 7 14.70 11.38 -2.30
CA HIS A 7 15.19 12.60 -1.65
C HIS A 7 14.26 13.77 -1.98
N GLY A 8 14.00 14.63 -0.99
CA GLY A 8 13.19 15.83 -1.16
C GLY A 8 11.73 15.50 -1.47
N ALA A 9 11.21 16.04 -2.57
CA ALA A 9 9.80 15.87 -2.92
C ALA A 9 9.40 14.42 -3.22
N LYS A 10 10.34 13.58 -3.71
CA LYS A 10 10.09 12.19 -4.14
C LYS A 10 9.50 11.34 -3.01
N GLU A 11 10.05 11.46 -1.81
CA GLU A 11 9.65 10.70 -0.64
C GLU A 11 8.19 10.99 -0.25
N ARG A 12 7.86 12.27 -0.07
CA ARG A 12 6.49 12.70 0.25
C ARG A 12 5.50 12.38 -0.86
N VAL A 13 5.90 12.49 -2.13
CA VAL A 13 5.03 12.20 -3.26
C VAL A 13 4.77 10.70 -3.39
N ALA A 14 5.79 9.86 -3.24
CA ALA A 14 5.66 8.41 -3.36
C ALA A 14 4.77 7.82 -2.27
N SER A 15 4.99 8.17 -1.00
CA SER A 15 4.15 7.69 0.11
C SER A 15 2.69 8.14 -0.05
N LYS A 16 2.47 9.40 -0.46
CA LYS A 16 1.13 9.94 -0.72
C LYS A 16 0.44 9.18 -1.85
N LEU A 17 1.08 9.05 -3.02
CA LEU A 17 0.51 8.36 -4.18
C LEU A 17 0.20 6.90 -3.87
N ALA A 18 1.10 6.20 -3.16
CA ALA A 18 0.90 4.82 -2.78
C ALA A 18 -0.37 4.64 -1.93
N VAL A 19 -0.53 5.46 -0.88
CA VAL A 19 -1.71 5.42 0.01
C VAL A 19 -2.98 5.79 -0.75
N GLU A 20 -2.96 6.86 -1.57
CA GLU A 20 -4.14 7.31 -2.32
C GLU A 20 -4.59 6.28 -3.35
N SER A 21 -3.66 5.63 -4.06
CA SER A 21 -3.98 4.56 -5.00
C SER A 21 -4.60 3.34 -4.33
N VAL A 22 -4.01 2.86 -3.22
CA VAL A 22 -4.58 1.73 -2.48
C VAL A 22 -5.96 2.07 -1.94
N TYR A 23 -6.11 3.26 -1.33
CA TYR A 23 -7.40 3.71 -0.81
C TYR A 23 -8.47 3.76 -1.90
N LYS A 24 -8.13 4.33 -3.06
CA LYS A 24 -9.05 4.44 -4.20
C LYS A 24 -9.44 3.07 -4.75
N GLU A 25 -8.52 2.11 -4.84
CA GLU A 25 -8.85 0.77 -5.31
C GLU A 25 -9.78 0.07 -4.31
N LEU A 26 -9.45 0.09 -3.02
CA LEU A 26 -10.21 -0.61 -1.99
C LEU A 26 -11.59 0.00 -1.71
N ILE A 27 -11.76 1.33 -1.80
CA ILE A 27 -13.07 1.95 -1.57
C ILE A 27 -14.08 1.67 -2.70
N ASN A 28 -13.57 1.33 -3.89
CA ASN A 28 -14.40 0.95 -5.03
C ASN A 28 -14.52 -0.57 -5.19
N ALA A 29 -13.87 -1.35 -4.31
CA ALA A 29 -13.97 -2.79 -4.31
C ALA A 29 -15.36 -3.22 -3.84
N ASP A 30 -15.99 -4.12 -4.59
CA ASP A 30 -17.25 -4.75 -4.22
C ASP A 30 -16.94 -6.12 -3.59
N ILE A 31 -16.49 -6.10 -2.34
CA ILE A 31 -16.08 -7.31 -1.61
C ILE A 31 -17.34 -8.00 -1.08
N ILE A 32 -17.67 -9.15 -1.66
CA ILE A 32 -18.87 -9.92 -1.29
C ILE A 32 -18.49 -11.04 -0.30
N ASP A 33 -17.32 -11.64 -0.48
CA ASP A 33 -16.77 -12.71 0.35
C ASP A 33 -15.42 -12.31 0.97
N GLU A 34 -15.12 -12.80 2.16
CA GLU A 34 -13.84 -12.59 2.82
C GLU A 34 -12.67 -13.17 2.04
N ASP A 35 -12.90 -14.25 1.30
CA ASP A 35 -11.88 -14.88 0.46
C ASP A 35 -11.39 -13.94 -0.66
N GLU A 36 -12.17 -12.90 -1.02
CA GLU A 36 -11.80 -11.88 -2.00
C GLU A 36 -10.91 -10.77 -1.41
N ILE A 37 -10.82 -10.64 -0.09
CA ILE A 37 -10.08 -9.55 0.56
C ILE A 37 -8.60 -9.56 0.14
N LEU A 38 -7.97 -10.73 0.09
CA LEU A 38 -6.56 -10.83 -0.34
C LEU A 38 -6.38 -10.47 -1.81
N TYR A 39 -7.34 -10.83 -2.67
CA TYR A 39 -7.33 -10.46 -4.08
C TYR A 39 -7.41 -8.93 -4.25
N TYR A 40 -8.33 -8.26 -3.55
CA TYR A 40 -8.45 -6.80 -3.62
C TYR A 40 -7.26 -6.07 -2.99
N LEU A 41 -6.67 -6.60 -1.92
CA LEU A 41 -5.43 -6.06 -1.36
C LEU A 41 -4.26 -6.18 -2.37
N GLU A 42 -4.12 -7.31 -3.05
CA GLU A 42 -3.10 -7.49 -4.09
C GLU A 42 -3.35 -6.53 -5.27
N ALA A 43 -4.58 -6.46 -5.78
CA ALA A 43 -4.95 -5.56 -6.87
C ALA A 43 -4.64 -4.09 -6.52
N ALA A 44 -4.97 -3.66 -5.30
CA ALA A 44 -4.66 -2.34 -4.81
C ALA A 44 -3.15 -2.05 -4.78
N PHE A 45 -2.33 -3.02 -4.38
CA PHE A 45 -0.86 -2.89 -4.38
C PHE A 45 -0.30 -2.79 -5.80
N GLN A 46 -0.81 -3.61 -6.73
CA GLN A 46 -0.41 -3.56 -8.13
C GLN A 46 -0.79 -2.22 -8.76
N GLN A 47 -1.97 -1.69 -8.46
CA GLN A 47 -2.42 -0.40 -8.94
C GLN A 47 -1.56 0.74 -8.40
N ALA A 48 -1.23 0.75 -7.11
CA ALA A 48 -0.31 1.72 -6.52
C ALA A 48 1.08 1.67 -7.16
N ASN A 49 1.60 0.48 -7.41
CA ASN A 49 2.88 0.27 -8.09
C ASN A 49 2.84 0.80 -9.54
N ALA A 50 1.74 0.56 -10.26
CA ALA A 50 1.54 1.11 -11.60
C ALA A 50 1.46 2.65 -11.59
N GLU A 51 0.78 3.23 -10.61
CA GLU A 51 0.67 4.69 -10.44
C GLU A 51 2.05 5.33 -10.21
N LEU A 52 2.85 4.75 -9.31
CA LEU A 52 4.20 5.23 -9.02
C LEU A 52 5.07 5.18 -10.27
N ARG A 53 5.07 4.05 -11.00
CA ARG A 53 5.83 3.91 -12.25
C ARG A 53 5.42 4.92 -13.30
N ARG A 54 4.11 5.19 -13.44
CA ARG A 54 3.61 6.14 -14.42
C ARG A 54 4.05 7.57 -14.10
N ASN A 55 3.85 8.00 -12.85
CA ASN A 55 4.29 9.33 -12.40
C ASN A 55 5.82 9.50 -12.54
N ALA A 56 6.60 8.46 -12.24
CA ALA A 56 8.06 8.49 -12.41
C ALA A 56 8.51 8.54 -13.88
N ALA A 57 7.69 8.05 -14.81
CA ALA A 57 7.94 8.11 -16.24
C ALA A 57 7.51 9.44 -16.86
N GLU A 58 6.44 10.06 -16.35
CA GLU A 58 5.89 11.33 -16.84
C GLU A 58 6.65 12.55 -16.29
N ASP A 59 7.14 12.49 -15.04
CA ASP A 59 7.92 13.54 -14.41
C ASP A 59 9.34 13.06 -14.09
N PRO A 60 10.37 13.48 -14.86
CA PRO A 60 11.76 13.14 -14.58
C PRO A 60 12.24 13.55 -13.18
N SER A 61 11.63 14.58 -12.57
CA SER A 61 11.94 14.99 -11.19
C SER A 61 11.48 13.98 -10.15
N LEU A 62 10.59 13.05 -10.51
CA LEU A 62 10.11 11.93 -9.70
C LEU A 62 10.77 10.59 -10.06
N SER A 63 11.74 10.59 -10.99
CA SER A 63 12.50 9.40 -11.35
C SER A 63 13.03 8.64 -10.12
N HIS A 64 12.99 7.31 -10.17
CA HIS A 64 13.44 6.44 -9.09
C HIS A 64 12.72 6.61 -7.74
N MET A 65 11.58 7.32 -7.69
CA MET A 65 10.75 7.28 -6.49
C MET A 65 10.21 5.86 -6.28
N ALA A 66 10.14 5.45 -5.02
CA ALA A 66 9.55 4.17 -4.61
C ALA A 66 8.88 4.35 -3.26
N ALA A 67 8.13 3.34 -2.80
CA ALA A 67 7.59 3.34 -1.45
C ALA A 67 7.53 1.90 -0.90
N SER A 68 7.89 1.73 0.37
CA SER A 68 7.49 0.57 1.15
C SER A 68 6.03 0.75 1.56
N MET A 69 5.26 -0.33 1.69
CA MET A 69 3.83 -0.23 1.96
C MET A 69 3.33 -1.40 2.79
N LEU A 70 2.37 -1.11 3.67
CA LEU A 70 1.63 -2.07 4.48
C LEU A 70 0.16 -1.65 4.52
N ALA A 71 -0.73 -2.58 4.17
CA ALA A 71 -2.17 -2.42 4.33
C ALA A 71 -2.75 -3.61 5.08
N GLY A 72 -3.81 -3.35 5.83
CA GLY A 72 -4.54 -4.38 6.55
C GLY A 72 -6.05 -4.18 6.42
N ALA A 73 -6.78 -5.29 6.29
CA ALA A 73 -8.22 -5.34 6.33
C ALA A 73 -8.66 -6.26 7.47
N ILE A 74 -9.74 -5.89 8.17
CA ILE A 74 -10.28 -6.67 9.29
C ILE A 74 -11.68 -7.12 8.92
N ALA A 75 -11.91 -8.43 8.92
CA ALA A 75 -13.22 -9.05 8.71
C ALA A 75 -13.34 -10.31 9.58
N GLN A 76 -14.54 -10.56 10.14
CA GLN A 76 -14.86 -11.67 11.07
C GLN A 76 -13.71 -12.12 11.99
N ASN A 77 -13.13 -11.16 12.73
CA ASN A 77 -12.09 -11.42 13.72
C ASN A 77 -10.76 -11.96 13.13
N ARG A 78 -10.53 -11.74 11.84
CA ARG A 78 -9.29 -12.00 11.10
C ARG A 78 -8.69 -10.69 10.59
N LEU A 79 -7.37 -10.61 10.61
CA LEU A 79 -6.59 -9.53 10.01
C LEU A 79 -5.91 -10.07 8.75
N TYR A 80 -6.25 -9.50 7.60
CA TYR A 80 -5.63 -9.76 6.31
C TYR A 80 -4.58 -8.68 6.06
N LEU A 81 -3.36 -9.07 5.68
CA LEU A 81 -2.24 -8.15 5.48
C LEU A 81 -1.64 -8.30 4.09
N ALA A 82 -1.35 -7.17 3.45
CA ALA A 82 -0.49 -7.07 2.29
C ALA A 82 0.64 -6.10 2.60
N TYR A 83 1.87 -6.45 2.24
CA TYR A 83 3.04 -5.61 2.49
C TYR A 83 4.11 -5.79 1.41
N VAL A 84 4.92 -4.75 1.22
CA VAL A 84 6.10 -4.74 0.36
C VAL A 84 7.16 -3.82 0.95
N GLY A 85 8.42 -4.21 0.84
CA GLY A 85 9.55 -3.47 1.41
C GLY A 85 9.83 -3.88 2.85
N ASP A 86 10.18 -2.91 3.69
CA ASP A 86 10.65 -3.07 5.07
C ASP A 86 9.61 -2.67 6.13
N CYS A 87 8.37 -2.40 5.72
CA CYS A 87 7.26 -2.20 6.64
C CYS A 87 6.98 -3.47 7.45
N CYS A 88 6.73 -3.30 8.75
CA CYS A 88 6.43 -4.39 9.68
C CYS A 88 5.07 -4.20 10.36
N ALA A 89 4.32 -5.28 10.52
CA ALA A 89 3.10 -5.33 11.33
C ALA A 89 3.32 -6.26 12.53
N TYR A 90 2.83 -5.87 13.70
CA TYR A 90 2.98 -6.65 14.93
C TYR A 90 1.61 -6.95 15.55
N LEU A 91 1.46 -8.16 16.10
CA LEU A 91 0.29 -8.55 16.88
C LEU A 91 0.70 -8.74 18.34
N VAL A 92 0.47 -7.72 19.16
CA VAL A 92 0.85 -7.77 20.57
C VAL A 92 -0.22 -8.50 21.39
N ARG A 93 0.15 -9.58 22.08
CA ARG A 93 -0.70 -10.31 23.02
C ARG A 93 0.00 -10.44 24.37
N ASN A 94 -0.70 -10.08 25.44
CA ASN A 94 -0.16 -10.15 26.81
C ASN A 94 1.20 -9.44 26.97
N GLY A 95 1.40 -8.32 26.28
CA GLY A 95 2.64 -7.54 26.33
C GLY A 95 3.79 -8.08 25.47
N VAL A 96 3.55 -9.09 24.63
CA VAL A 96 4.56 -9.69 23.73
C VAL A 96 4.12 -9.50 22.27
N ALA A 97 5.01 -8.95 21.45
CA ALA A 97 4.84 -8.76 20.01
C ALA A 97 5.42 -9.94 19.22
#